data_AF-A0A963K1U9-F1
#
_entry.id   AF-A0A963K1U9-F1
#
_cell.length_a   1.000
_cell.length_b   1.000
_cell.length_c   1.000
_cell.angle_alpha   90.00
_cell.angle_beta   90.00
_cell.angle_gamma   90.00
#
_symmetry.space_group_name_H-M   'P 1'
#
loop_
_entity.id
_entity.type
_entity.pdbx_description
1 polymer ?
#
loop_
_entity_poly.entity_id
_entity_poly.type
_entity_poly.pdbx_seq_one_letter_code
_entity_poly.pdbx_strand_id
1 'polypeptide(L)'
;TSCHADRDAVWAAAEIAGRFPDSIHRGPHFSTTFAAARRDPVAQSAALIALADNTDLAGIVRATALDLLEPVTDPTIADRTAPLLADPDPLVRGAAAGLQRGLAPEARLDRLAPVLADPTRAVRIAAARAMLGADASRASDAVRASLARATDEWHRSLSTRLDFPETNLQIAGTALVSRNFPLAEAAFREAVTLDPQLVDAWIMIARIRDAFGDTAGARDALDDALANNPGQPDLVALRASLGP
;
A
#
# COMPACT_ATOMS: atom_id res chain seq x y z
N THR A 1 -12.39 1.78 27.55
CA THR A 1 -13.38 2.62 28.28
C THR A 1 -13.03 2.74 29.77
N SER A 2 -11.75 2.79 30.14
CA SER A 2 -11.30 2.70 31.54
C SER A 2 -11.56 3.93 32.41
N CYS A 3 -11.98 5.06 31.84
CA CYS A 3 -12.23 6.29 32.62
C CYS A 3 -13.66 6.42 33.16
N HIS A 4 -14.62 5.71 32.56
CA HIS A 4 -16.02 5.69 33.01
C HIS A 4 -16.60 4.28 32.82
N ALA A 5 -16.53 3.46 33.86
CA ALA A 5 -16.94 2.05 33.81
C ALA A 5 -18.46 1.87 33.68
N ASP A 6 -19.24 2.83 34.18
CA ASP A 6 -20.71 2.75 34.30
C ASP A 6 -21.44 3.54 33.20
N ARG A 7 -20.70 4.07 32.22
CA ARG A 7 -21.23 4.96 31.19
C ARG A 7 -20.79 4.48 29.81
N ASP A 8 -21.76 4.06 29.01
CA ASP A 8 -21.51 3.54 27.66
C ASP A 8 -21.52 4.65 26.59
N ALA A 9 -21.30 4.26 25.34
CA ALA A 9 -21.31 5.18 24.21
C ALA A 9 -22.69 5.83 23.97
N VAL A 10 -23.78 5.15 24.35
CA VAL A 10 -25.15 5.64 24.20
C VAL A 10 -25.40 6.78 25.19
N TRP A 11 -25.00 6.60 26.45
CA TRP A 11 -25.03 7.64 27.47
C TRP A 11 -24.23 8.88 27.04
N ALA A 12 -23.01 8.68 26.53
CA ALA A 12 -22.18 9.81 26.09
C ALA A 12 -22.80 10.57 24.91
N ALA A 13 -23.39 9.86 23.95
CA ALA A 13 -24.10 10.48 22.84
C ALA A 13 -25.33 11.29 23.31
N ALA A 14 -26.07 10.77 24.29
CA ALA A 14 -27.22 11.47 24.90
C ALA A 14 -26.82 12.74 25.65
N GLU A 15 -25.70 12.73 26.38
CA GLU A 15 -25.17 13.94 27.05
C GLU A 15 -24.77 15.02 26.05
N ILE A 16 -24.10 14.65 24.96
CA ILE A 16 -23.78 15.58 23.87
C ILE A 16 -25.07 16.07 23.19
N ALA A 17 -26.10 15.21 23.13
CA ALA A 17 -27.41 15.59 22.62
C ALA A 17 -28.08 16.69 23.44
N GLY A 18 -28.14 16.49 24.77
CA GLY A 18 -28.71 17.46 25.69
C GLY A 18 -27.95 18.78 25.75
N ARG A 19 -26.61 18.76 25.69
CA ARG A 19 -25.78 19.98 25.78
C ARG A 19 -25.79 20.84 24.53
N PHE A 20 -26.01 20.23 23.36
CA PHE A 20 -26.00 20.92 22.06
C PHE A 20 -27.22 20.52 21.23
N PRO A 21 -28.44 20.93 21.64
CA PRO A 21 -29.67 20.45 21.02
C PRO A 21 -29.77 20.82 19.52
N ASP A 22 -29.34 22.03 19.15
CA ASP A 22 -29.49 22.60 17.79
C ASP A 22 -28.21 22.52 16.94
N SER A 23 -27.36 21.52 17.18
CA SER A 23 -26.09 21.40 16.44
C SER A 23 -26.31 21.05 14.96
N ILE A 24 -25.80 21.91 14.07
CA ILE A 24 -25.75 21.66 12.62
C ILE A 24 -24.72 20.59 12.22
N HIS A 25 -23.87 20.16 13.17
CA HIS A 25 -22.86 19.12 12.97
C HIS A 25 -23.39 17.72 13.29
N ARG A 26 -24.69 17.59 13.58
CA ARG A 26 -25.36 16.30 13.72
C ARG A 26 -26.02 15.89 12.43
N GLY A 27 -25.57 14.77 11.87
CA GLY A 27 -26.09 14.20 10.63
C GLY A 27 -25.24 13.01 10.17
N PRO A 28 -25.56 12.43 9.00
CA PRO A 28 -24.70 11.45 8.36
C PRO A 28 -23.29 12.01 8.21
N HIS A 29 -22.30 11.26 8.69
CA HIS A 29 -20.90 11.69 8.67
C HIS A 29 -20.09 10.64 7.91
N PHE A 30 -19.17 11.07 7.05
CA PHE A 30 -18.34 10.16 6.24
C PHE A 30 -17.63 9.09 7.09
N SER A 31 -17.34 9.39 8.36
CA SER A 31 -16.72 8.44 9.29
C SER A 31 -17.57 7.20 9.56
N THR A 32 -18.90 7.27 9.50
CA THR A 32 -19.76 6.08 9.67
C THR A 32 -19.62 5.16 8.46
N THR A 33 -19.54 5.72 7.25
CA THR A 33 -19.23 4.96 6.03
C THR A 33 -17.83 4.35 6.10
N PHE A 34 -16.83 5.10 6.55
CA PHE A 34 -15.47 4.56 6.71
C PHE A 34 -15.40 3.44 7.74
N ALA A 35 -16.12 3.56 8.86
CA ALA A 35 -16.19 2.50 9.86
C ALA A 35 -16.87 1.23 9.33
N ALA A 36 -17.89 1.36 8.48
CA ALA A 36 -18.51 0.23 7.79
C ALA A 36 -17.54 -0.38 6.76
N ALA A 37 -16.89 0.45 5.94
CA ALA A 37 -15.95 0.03 4.90
C ALA A 37 -14.72 -0.71 5.46
N ARG A 38 -14.23 -0.34 6.64
CA ARG A 38 -13.14 -1.09 7.30
C ARG A 38 -13.51 -2.53 7.68
N ARG A 39 -14.80 -2.83 7.80
CA ARG A 39 -15.31 -4.19 8.08
C ARG A 39 -15.64 -4.93 6.79
N ASP A 40 -16.26 -4.22 5.85
CA ASP A 40 -16.67 -4.76 4.56
C ASP A 40 -16.53 -3.68 3.47
N PRO A 41 -15.33 -3.54 2.88
CA PRO A 41 -15.10 -2.51 1.87
C PRO A 41 -15.88 -2.78 0.58
N VAL A 42 -16.10 -4.06 0.24
CA VAL A 42 -16.86 -4.47 -0.96
C VAL A 42 -18.31 -3.98 -0.87
N ALA A 43 -18.99 -4.22 0.25
CA ALA A 43 -20.36 -3.78 0.45
C ALA A 43 -20.50 -2.25 0.45
N GLN A 44 -19.42 -1.52 0.78
CA GLN A 44 -19.41 -0.06 0.85
C GLN A 44 -18.84 0.62 -0.39
N SER A 45 -18.44 -0.11 -1.43
CA SER A 45 -17.76 0.45 -2.59
C SER A 45 -18.53 1.60 -3.25
N ALA A 46 -19.85 1.44 -3.43
CA ALA A 46 -20.68 2.49 -4.01
C ALA A 46 -20.75 3.76 -3.15
N ALA A 47 -20.83 3.60 -1.83
CA ALA A 47 -20.86 4.72 -0.89
C ALA A 47 -19.50 5.43 -0.81
N LEU A 48 -18.40 4.69 -0.87
CA LEU A 48 -17.04 5.25 -0.91
C LEU A 48 -16.82 6.07 -2.18
N ILE A 49 -17.25 5.57 -3.35
CA ILE A 49 -17.17 6.32 -4.61
C ILE A 49 -18.01 7.60 -4.51
N ALA A 50 -19.24 7.52 -3.96
CA ALA A 50 -20.08 8.72 -3.78
C ALA A 50 -19.44 9.77 -2.85
N LEU A 51 -18.72 9.34 -1.80
CA LEU A 51 -17.94 10.26 -0.96
C LEU A 51 -16.75 10.87 -1.72
N ALA A 52 -16.08 10.08 -2.57
CA ALA A 52 -14.98 10.56 -3.39
C ALA A 52 -15.44 11.57 -4.46
N ASP A 53 -16.64 11.41 -5.01
CA ASP A 53 -17.20 12.31 -6.02
C ASP A 53 -17.78 13.61 -5.42
N ASN A 54 -18.05 13.65 -4.11
CA ASN A 54 -18.66 14.79 -3.45
C ASN A 54 -17.64 15.93 -3.23
N THR A 55 -17.72 16.98 -4.07
CA THR A 55 -16.82 18.14 -4.02
C THR A 55 -17.05 19.08 -2.84
N ASP A 56 -18.14 18.91 -2.08
CA ASP A 56 -18.37 19.68 -0.84
C ASP A 56 -17.53 19.14 0.32
N LEU A 57 -16.99 17.93 0.19
CA LEU A 57 -16.08 17.33 1.18
C LEU A 57 -14.63 17.77 0.94
N ALA A 58 -13.88 17.93 2.02
CA ALA A 58 -12.45 18.20 1.94
C ALA A 58 -11.71 17.09 1.16
N GLY A 59 -10.71 17.45 0.36
CA GLY A 59 -10.00 16.49 -0.49
C GLY A 59 -9.38 15.32 0.26
N ILE A 60 -8.92 15.51 1.50
CA ILE A 60 -8.42 14.41 2.35
C ILE A 60 -9.51 13.36 2.67
N VAL A 61 -10.77 13.77 2.85
CA VAL A 61 -11.89 12.85 3.08
C VAL A 61 -12.17 12.06 1.81
N ARG A 62 -12.22 12.76 0.67
CA ARG A 62 -12.43 12.17 -0.66
C ARG A 62 -11.33 11.16 -1.01
N ALA A 63 -10.07 11.53 -0.80
CA ALA A 63 -8.91 10.66 -0.98
C ALA A 63 -8.94 9.44 -0.03
N THR A 64 -9.31 9.64 1.24
CA THR A 64 -9.45 8.52 2.19
C THR A 64 -10.53 7.53 1.74
N ALA A 65 -11.63 8.01 1.14
CA ALA A 65 -12.66 7.13 0.59
C ALA A 65 -12.13 6.27 -0.56
N LEU A 66 -11.28 6.84 -1.42
CA LEU A 66 -10.59 6.11 -2.48
C LEU A 66 -9.58 5.10 -1.92
N ASP A 67 -8.78 5.47 -0.93
CA ASP A 67 -7.79 4.56 -0.31
C ASP A 67 -8.48 3.32 0.30
N LEU A 68 -9.67 3.48 0.89
CA LEU A 68 -10.45 2.35 1.43
C LEU A 68 -10.96 1.38 0.36
N LEU A 69 -10.98 1.78 -0.93
CA LEU A 69 -11.29 0.90 -2.06
C LEU A 69 -10.08 0.10 -2.54
N GLU A 70 -8.85 0.47 -2.16
CA GLU A 70 -7.63 -0.13 -2.68
C GLU A 70 -7.55 -1.66 -2.50
N PRO A 71 -7.94 -2.24 -1.34
CA PRO A 71 -7.90 -3.70 -1.16
C PRO A 71 -8.90 -4.47 -2.01
N VAL A 72 -9.94 -3.80 -2.52
CA VAL A 72 -11.05 -4.42 -3.27
C VAL A 72 -11.15 -3.89 -4.70
N THR A 73 -10.14 -3.14 -5.16
CA THR A 73 -10.18 -2.55 -6.49
C THR A 73 -10.26 -3.61 -7.58
N ASP A 74 -11.08 -3.34 -8.58
CA ASP A 74 -11.31 -4.18 -9.75
C ASP A 74 -11.42 -3.27 -11.00
N PRO A 75 -11.57 -3.83 -12.22
CA PRO A 75 -11.70 -2.99 -13.42
C PRO A 75 -12.88 -2.00 -13.35
N THR A 76 -13.99 -2.36 -12.70
CA THR A 76 -15.17 -1.50 -12.57
C THR A 76 -14.88 -0.30 -11.68
N ILE A 77 -14.24 -0.51 -10.52
CA ILE A 77 -13.83 0.55 -9.60
C ILE A 77 -12.79 1.46 -10.27
N ALA A 78 -11.82 0.87 -10.96
CA ALA A 78 -10.80 1.63 -11.69
C ALA A 78 -11.42 2.54 -12.75
N ASP A 79 -12.40 2.05 -13.53
CA ASP A 79 -13.11 2.84 -14.53
C ASP A 79 -14.00 3.93 -13.91
N ARG A 80 -14.73 3.62 -12.83
CA ARG A 80 -15.58 4.61 -12.14
C ARG A 80 -14.77 5.74 -11.51
N THR A 81 -13.55 5.46 -11.08
CA THR A 81 -12.67 6.45 -10.41
C THR A 81 -11.68 7.11 -11.37
N ALA A 82 -11.66 6.72 -12.65
CA ALA A 82 -10.79 7.31 -13.68
C ALA A 82 -10.91 8.83 -13.83
N PRO A 83 -12.12 9.44 -13.77
CA PRO A 83 -12.24 10.90 -13.88
C PRO A 83 -11.51 11.66 -12.76
N LEU A 84 -11.37 11.03 -11.58
CA LEU A 84 -10.71 11.62 -10.41
C LEU A 84 -9.18 11.73 -10.57
N LEU A 85 -8.60 11.11 -11.61
CA LEU A 85 -7.19 11.33 -11.99
C LEU A 85 -6.92 12.77 -12.46
N ALA A 86 -7.96 13.53 -12.80
CA ALA A 86 -7.88 14.94 -13.20
C ALA A 86 -8.47 15.90 -12.16
N ASP A 87 -8.76 15.42 -10.93
CA ASP A 87 -9.34 16.23 -9.87
C ASP A 87 -8.45 17.44 -9.51
N PRO A 88 -9.00 18.62 -9.17
CA PRO A 88 -8.19 19.76 -8.75
C PRO A 88 -7.32 19.48 -7.52
N ASP A 89 -7.77 18.60 -6.60
CA ASP A 89 -7.01 18.27 -5.39
C ASP A 89 -5.97 17.16 -5.66
N PRO A 90 -4.67 17.40 -5.41
CA PRO A 90 -3.63 16.40 -5.63
C PRO A 90 -3.77 15.14 -4.75
N LEU A 91 -4.40 15.22 -3.57
CA LEU A 91 -4.64 14.04 -2.75
C LEU A 91 -5.61 13.08 -3.43
N VAL A 92 -6.64 13.62 -4.08
CA VAL A 92 -7.65 12.83 -4.79
C VAL A 92 -7.04 12.21 -6.05
N ARG A 93 -6.26 12.97 -6.83
CA ARG A 93 -5.55 12.41 -7.99
C ARG A 93 -4.60 11.28 -7.60
N GLY A 94 -3.85 11.45 -6.51
CA GLY A 94 -2.93 10.43 -6.00
C GLY A 94 -3.65 9.14 -5.59
N ALA A 95 -4.73 9.26 -4.82
CA ALA A 95 -5.52 8.10 -4.40
C ALA A 95 -6.20 7.39 -5.59
N ALA A 96 -6.75 8.16 -6.54
CA ALA A 96 -7.35 7.63 -7.76
C ALA A 96 -6.33 6.87 -8.64
N ALA A 97 -5.07 7.31 -8.67
CA ALA A 97 -3.99 6.61 -9.38
C ALA A 97 -3.74 5.22 -8.80
N GLY A 98 -3.79 5.08 -7.48
CA GLY A 98 -3.64 3.78 -6.78
C GLY A 98 -4.70 2.76 -7.19
N LEU A 99 -5.96 3.21 -7.38
CA LEU A 99 -7.08 2.34 -7.77
C LEU A 99 -6.95 1.77 -9.18
N GLN A 100 -6.15 2.39 -10.05
CA GLN A 100 -5.94 1.88 -11.42
C GLN A 100 -5.17 0.54 -11.43
N ARG A 101 -4.63 0.08 -10.30
CA ARG A 101 -4.11 -1.29 -10.13
C ARG A 101 -5.17 -2.39 -10.34
N GLY A 102 -6.47 -2.04 -10.32
CA GLY A 102 -7.55 -2.95 -10.70
C GLY A 102 -7.59 -3.31 -12.19
N LEU A 103 -6.90 -2.54 -13.05
CA LEU A 103 -6.77 -2.83 -14.48
C LEU A 103 -5.65 -3.82 -14.77
N ALA A 104 -5.75 -4.50 -15.91
CA ALA A 104 -4.65 -5.28 -16.45
C ALA A 104 -3.38 -4.41 -16.64
N PRO A 105 -2.17 -4.96 -16.44
CA PRO A 105 -0.89 -4.24 -16.56
C PRO A 105 -0.76 -3.34 -17.79
N GLU A 106 -1.21 -3.82 -18.94
CA GLU A 106 -1.11 -3.13 -20.23
C GLU A 106 -2.03 -1.90 -20.29
N ALA A 107 -3.24 -2.01 -19.74
CA ALA A 107 -4.23 -0.93 -19.74
C ALA A 107 -3.91 0.19 -18.74
N ARG A 108 -3.08 -0.09 -17.72
CA ARG A 108 -2.63 0.92 -16.74
C ARG A 108 -1.79 2.01 -17.39
N LEU A 109 -1.01 1.67 -18.41
CA LEU A 109 -0.10 2.60 -19.07
C LEU A 109 -0.85 3.79 -19.69
N ASP A 110 -1.88 3.52 -20.48
CA ASP A 110 -2.66 4.57 -21.16
C ASP A 110 -3.36 5.48 -20.15
N ARG A 111 -3.87 4.89 -19.06
CA ARG A 111 -4.59 5.58 -18.00
C ARG A 111 -3.68 6.47 -17.15
N LEU A 112 -2.47 6.01 -16.85
CA LEU A 112 -1.54 6.69 -15.93
C LEU A 112 -0.46 7.53 -16.63
N ALA A 113 -0.29 7.41 -17.94
CA ALA A 113 0.64 8.22 -18.73
C ALA A 113 0.59 9.74 -18.40
N PRO A 114 -0.58 10.41 -18.38
CA PRO A 114 -0.65 11.83 -18.01
C PRO A 114 -0.31 12.07 -16.53
N VAL A 115 -0.64 11.13 -15.64
CA VAL A 115 -0.44 11.24 -14.18
C VAL A 115 1.04 11.13 -13.80
N LEU A 116 1.83 10.37 -14.58
CA LEU A 116 3.30 10.32 -14.43
C LEU A 116 3.99 11.67 -14.70
N ALA A 117 3.29 12.59 -15.36
CA ALA A 117 3.72 13.96 -15.63
C ALA A 117 3.01 15.02 -14.75
N ASP A 118 2.24 14.60 -13.73
CA ASP A 118 1.55 15.52 -12.82
C ASP A 118 2.52 16.54 -12.20
N PRO A 119 2.13 17.82 -12.02
CA PRO A 119 2.99 18.81 -11.37
C PRO A 119 3.39 18.44 -9.95
N THR A 120 2.56 17.67 -9.24
CA THR A 120 2.76 17.30 -7.84
C THR A 120 3.57 16.00 -7.72
N ARG A 121 4.71 16.06 -7.02
CA ARG A 121 5.58 14.90 -6.78
C ARG A 121 4.85 13.70 -6.16
N ALA A 122 3.98 13.94 -5.17
CA ALA A 122 3.24 12.87 -4.51
C ALA A 122 2.32 12.10 -5.48
N VAL A 123 1.69 12.80 -6.43
CA VAL A 123 0.85 12.19 -7.46
C VAL A 123 1.68 11.36 -8.45
N ARG A 124 2.84 11.87 -8.87
CA ARG A 124 3.77 11.10 -9.71
C ARG A 124 4.24 9.81 -9.03
N ILE A 125 4.58 9.88 -7.74
CA ILE A 125 4.96 8.70 -6.94
C ILE A 125 3.81 7.69 -6.88
N ALA A 126 2.58 8.14 -6.64
CA ALA A 126 1.41 7.27 -6.63
C ALA A 126 1.21 6.57 -7.99
N ALA A 127 1.36 7.30 -9.10
CA ALA A 127 1.29 6.72 -10.43
C ALA A 127 2.42 5.71 -10.71
N ALA A 128 3.66 5.98 -10.29
CA ALA A 128 4.77 5.04 -10.42
C ALA A 128 4.51 3.75 -9.63
N ARG A 129 4.01 3.85 -8.40
CA ARG A 129 3.61 2.69 -7.59
C ARG A 129 2.49 1.90 -8.27
N ALA A 130 1.51 2.59 -8.85
CA ALA A 130 0.42 1.95 -9.58
C ALA A 130 0.87 1.27 -10.89
N MET A 131 2.04 1.61 -11.43
CA MET A 131 2.65 0.98 -12.61
C MET A 131 3.53 -0.25 -12.28
N LEU A 132 3.67 -0.64 -11.01
CA LEU A 132 4.45 -1.82 -10.65
C LEU A 132 3.94 -3.09 -11.34
N GLY A 133 4.89 -3.86 -11.89
CA GLY A 133 4.62 -5.07 -12.67
C GLY A 133 4.02 -4.83 -14.05
N ALA A 134 3.86 -3.58 -14.49
CA ALA A 134 3.47 -3.27 -15.87
C ALA A 134 4.69 -3.16 -16.79
N ASP A 135 4.57 -3.71 -18.00
CA ASP A 135 5.59 -3.56 -19.03
C ASP A 135 5.43 -2.21 -19.74
N ALA A 136 6.36 -1.29 -19.49
CA ALA A 136 6.40 0.02 -20.15
C ALA A 136 7.31 0.04 -21.39
N SER A 137 7.80 -1.11 -21.87
CA SER A 137 8.70 -1.19 -23.04
C SER A 137 8.08 -0.62 -24.32
N ARG A 138 6.76 -0.77 -24.47
CA ARG A 138 5.98 -0.28 -25.61
C ARG A 138 5.52 1.19 -25.47
N ALA A 139 5.76 1.82 -24.32
CA ALA A 139 5.39 3.20 -24.09
C ALA A 139 6.25 4.15 -24.94
N SER A 140 5.76 5.37 -25.19
CA SER A 140 6.58 6.40 -25.84
C SER A 140 7.76 6.82 -24.95
N ASP A 141 8.81 7.39 -25.56
CA ASP A 141 10.01 7.83 -24.85
C ASP A 141 9.69 8.83 -23.73
N ALA A 142 8.74 9.73 -23.97
CA ALA A 142 8.28 10.70 -22.98
C ALA A 142 7.61 10.04 -21.75
N VAL A 143 6.81 8.99 -21.97
CA VAL A 143 6.17 8.24 -20.88
C VAL A 143 7.22 7.42 -20.12
N ARG A 144 8.16 6.76 -20.81
CA ARG A 144 9.25 6.01 -20.16
C ARG A 144 10.12 6.94 -19.31
N ALA A 145 10.45 8.13 -19.80
CA ALA A 145 11.20 9.13 -19.04
C ALA A 145 10.42 9.64 -17.80
N SER A 146 9.10 9.86 -17.95
CA SER A 146 8.25 10.29 -16.83
C SER A 146 8.12 9.19 -15.76
N LEU A 147 7.98 7.93 -16.18
CA LEU A 147 7.98 6.79 -15.27
C LEU A 147 9.32 6.66 -14.53
N ALA A 148 10.44 6.71 -15.26
CA ALA A 148 11.77 6.63 -14.64
C ALA A 148 11.99 7.74 -13.59
N ARG A 149 11.62 8.98 -13.91
CA ARG A 149 11.66 10.11 -12.96
C ARG A 149 10.80 9.84 -11.73
N ALA A 150 9.56 9.40 -11.91
CA ALA A 150 8.62 9.16 -10.82
C ALA A 150 9.06 8.00 -9.90
N THR A 151 9.62 6.93 -10.48
CA THR A 151 10.22 5.81 -9.74
C THR A 151 11.44 6.26 -8.94
N ASP A 152 12.33 7.08 -9.52
CA ASP A 152 13.47 7.64 -8.79
C ASP A 152 13.02 8.58 -7.65
N GLU A 153 11.99 9.40 -7.88
CA GLU A 153 11.38 10.23 -6.84
C GLU A 153 10.82 9.41 -5.69
N TRP A 154 10.24 8.24 -5.98
CA TRP A 154 9.73 7.31 -4.98
C TRP A 154 10.87 6.64 -4.21
N HIS A 155 11.89 6.11 -4.89
CA HIS A 155 13.06 5.55 -4.22
C HIS A 155 13.73 6.57 -3.29
N ARG A 156 13.86 7.82 -3.74
CA ARG A 156 14.37 8.93 -2.90
C ARG A 156 13.47 9.30 -1.74
N SER A 157 12.15 9.04 -1.81
CA SER A 157 11.29 9.27 -0.64
C SER A 157 11.46 8.17 0.40
N LEU A 158 11.72 6.93 -0.03
CA LEU A 158 12.06 5.82 0.86
C LEU A 158 13.47 5.98 1.47
N SER A 159 14.43 6.52 0.71
CA SER A 159 15.83 6.60 1.14
C SER A 159 16.09 7.48 2.37
N THR A 160 15.12 8.30 2.78
CA THR A 160 15.22 9.14 3.99
C THR A 160 15.03 8.38 5.30
N ARG A 161 14.66 7.08 5.22
CA ARG A 161 14.35 6.20 6.37
C ARG A 161 14.98 4.81 6.22
N LEU A 162 16.14 4.70 5.58
CA LEU A 162 16.82 3.40 5.35
C LEU A 162 17.31 2.74 6.65
N ASP A 163 17.37 3.50 7.73
CA ASP A 163 17.64 3.05 9.10
C ASP A 163 16.46 2.30 9.74
N PHE A 164 15.30 2.24 9.07
CA PHE A 164 14.14 1.48 9.51
C PHE A 164 13.98 0.19 8.69
N PRO A 165 13.78 -0.97 9.35
CA PRO A 165 13.58 -2.22 8.64
C PRO A 165 12.35 -2.19 7.73
N GLU A 166 11.28 -1.47 8.09
CA GLU A 166 10.04 -1.36 7.30
C GLU A 166 10.27 -0.75 5.92
N THR A 167 11.19 0.21 5.82
CA THR A 167 11.59 0.80 4.53
C THR A 167 12.24 -0.26 3.64
N ASN A 168 13.14 -1.07 4.21
CA ASN A 168 13.81 -2.15 3.50
C ASN A 168 12.82 -3.26 3.08
N LEU A 169 11.83 -3.59 3.92
CA LEU A 169 10.74 -4.49 3.55
C LEU A 169 9.92 -3.94 2.37
N GLN A 170 9.64 -2.64 2.36
CA GLN A 170 8.93 -2.00 1.24
C GLN A 170 9.74 -2.04 -0.07
N ILE A 171 11.06 -1.79 0.00
CA ILE A 171 11.96 -1.91 -1.15
C ILE A 171 11.98 -3.36 -1.65
N ALA A 172 12.10 -4.33 -0.73
CA ALA A 172 12.14 -5.75 -1.06
C ALA A 172 10.86 -6.22 -1.75
N GLY A 173 9.69 -5.88 -1.21
CA GLY A 173 8.38 -6.20 -1.81
C GLY A 173 8.22 -5.60 -3.21
N THR A 174 8.66 -4.35 -3.40
CA THR A 174 8.64 -3.68 -4.71
C THR A 174 9.54 -4.37 -5.72
N ALA A 175 10.73 -4.76 -5.29
CA ALA A 175 11.71 -5.46 -6.11
C ALA A 175 11.20 -6.85 -6.52
N LEU A 176 10.49 -7.57 -5.64
CA LEU A 176 9.84 -8.84 -5.97
C LEU A 176 8.79 -8.68 -7.08
N VAL A 177 7.88 -7.70 -6.95
CA VAL A 177 6.85 -7.43 -7.97
C VAL A 177 7.50 -7.08 -9.32
N SER A 178 8.62 -6.37 -9.29
CA SER A 178 9.38 -5.99 -10.48
C SER A 178 10.32 -7.10 -10.98
N ARG A 179 10.33 -8.28 -10.34
CA ARG A 179 11.23 -9.41 -10.64
C ARG A 179 12.72 -9.06 -10.56
N ASN A 180 13.08 -8.02 -9.80
CA ASN A 180 14.45 -7.65 -9.49
C ASN A 180 14.90 -8.38 -8.22
N PHE A 181 15.08 -9.69 -8.32
CA PHE A 181 15.45 -10.55 -7.19
C PHE A 181 16.76 -10.16 -6.50
N PRO A 182 17.82 -9.71 -7.20
CA PRO A 182 19.04 -9.25 -6.54
C PRO A 182 18.79 -8.05 -5.60
N LEU A 183 17.97 -7.08 -6.03
CA LEU A 183 17.59 -5.96 -5.16
C LEU A 183 16.69 -6.42 -4.01
N ALA A 184 15.77 -7.36 -4.27
CA ALA A 184 14.89 -7.90 -3.23
C ALA A 184 15.66 -8.57 -2.11
N GLU A 185 16.61 -9.47 -2.45
CA GLU A 185 17.45 -10.14 -1.46
C GLU A 185 18.31 -9.14 -0.69
N ALA A 186 18.96 -8.19 -1.37
CA ALA A 186 19.78 -7.17 -0.71
C ALA A 186 18.96 -6.35 0.31
N ALA A 187 17.73 -5.98 -0.04
CA ALA A 187 16.84 -5.25 0.85
C ALA A 187 16.32 -6.10 2.02
N PHE A 188 15.96 -7.36 1.81
CA PHE A 188 15.62 -8.26 2.92
C PHE A 188 16.80 -8.46 3.86
N ARG A 189 18.02 -8.58 3.32
CA ARG A 189 19.25 -8.74 4.11
C ARG A 189 19.54 -7.50 4.96
N GLU A 190 19.30 -6.31 4.44
CA GLU A 190 19.40 -5.08 5.23
C GLU A 190 18.32 -5.03 6.31
N ALA A 191 17.07 -5.41 5.99
CA ALA A 191 15.98 -5.47 6.96
C ALA A 191 16.31 -6.37 8.15
N VAL A 192 16.84 -7.57 7.92
CA VAL A 192 17.21 -8.49 9.00
C VAL A 192 18.52 -8.12 9.71
N THR A 193 19.36 -7.28 9.09
CA THR A 193 20.51 -6.66 9.78
C THR A 193 20.04 -5.64 10.80
N LEU A 194 19.00 -4.88 10.48
CA LEU A 194 18.39 -3.87 11.37
C LEU A 194 17.50 -4.51 12.44
N ASP A 195 16.67 -5.48 12.07
CA ASP A 195 15.83 -6.25 12.97
C ASP A 195 15.90 -7.76 12.65
N PRO A 196 16.76 -8.51 13.37
CA PRO A 196 16.91 -9.94 13.18
C PRO A 196 15.65 -10.76 13.49
N GLN A 197 14.63 -10.18 14.16
CA GLN A 197 13.40 -10.88 14.52
C GLN A 197 12.36 -10.95 13.40
N LEU A 198 12.64 -10.34 12.25
CA LEU A 198 11.79 -10.37 11.05
C LEU A 198 11.86 -11.72 10.34
N VAL A 199 11.16 -12.71 10.90
CA VAL A 199 11.11 -14.09 10.39
C VAL A 199 10.74 -14.15 8.90
N ASP A 200 9.75 -13.36 8.46
CA ASP A 200 9.30 -13.34 7.06
C ASP A 200 10.42 -12.90 6.11
N ALA A 201 11.27 -11.95 6.51
CA ALA A 201 12.37 -11.48 5.67
C ALA A 201 13.44 -12.57 5.49
N TRP A 202 13.77 -13.31 6.55
CA TRP A 202 14.66 -14.46 6.48
C TRP A 202 14.12 -15.56 5.56
N ILE A 203 12.83 -15.88 5.69
CA ILE A 203 12.14 -16.85 4.82
C ILE A 203 12.27 -16.42 3.36
N MET A 204 12.10 -15.13 3.06
CA MET A 204 12.22 -14.63 1.70
C MET A 204 13.65 -14.69 1.15
N ILE A 205 14.68 -14.40 1.95
CA ILE A 205 16.09 -14.58 1.53
C ILE A 205 16.34 -16.03 1.13
N ALA A 206 15.96 -16.99 2.00
CA ALA A 206 16.17 -18.41 1.76
C ALA A 206 15.43 -18.89 0.50
N ARG A 207 14.16 -18.48 0.33
CA ARG A 207 13.37 -18.82 -0.86
C ARG A 207 13.94 -18.24 -2.15
N ILE A 208 14.43 -17.01 -2.12
CA ILE A 208 15.06 -16.38 -3.29
C ILE A 208 16.30 -17.19 -3.68
N ARG A 209 17.21 -17.46 -2.74
CA ARG A 209 18.44 -18.22 -3.01
C ARG A 209 18.17 -19.62 -3.55
N ASP A 210 17.27 -20.35 -2.91
CA ASP A 210 16.91 -21.71 -3.34
C ASP A 210 16.27 -21.72 -4.74
N ALA A 211 15.40 -20.75 -5.05
CA ALA A 211 14.82 -20.59 -6.38
C ALA A 211 15.86 -20.33 -7.49
N PHE A 212 17.02 -19.77 -7.14
CA PHE A 212 18.16 -19.57 -8.05
C PHE A 212 19.22 -20.69 -7.98
N GLY A 213 18.93 -21.78 -7.27
CA GLY A 213 19.79 -22.96 -7.15
C GLY A 213 20.90 -22.84 -6.10
N ASP A 214 20.93 -21.76 -5.32
CA ASP A 214 21.83 -21.60 -4.18
C ASP A 214 21.21 -22.18 -2.90
N THR A 215 20.95 -23.49 -2.91
CA THR A 215 20.38 -24.19 -1.76
C THR A 215 21.32 -24.14 -0.54
N ALA A 216 22.64 -24.07 -0.76
CA ALA A 216 23.61 -23.90 0.30
C ALA A 216 23.43 -22.54 1.00
N GLY A 217 23.43 -21.44 0.23
CA GLY A 217 23.20 -20.11 0.79
C GLY A 217 21.80 -19.93 1.37
N ALA A 218 20.79 -20.67 0.89
CA ALA A 218 19.47 -20.70 1.50
C ALA A 218 19.49 -21.36 2.90
N ARG A 219 20.26 -22.42 3.09
CA ARG A 219 20.44 -23.06 4.40
C ARG A 219 21.20 -22.17 5.37
N ASP A 220 22.28 -21.54 4.91
CA ASP A 220 23.06 -20.61 5.74
C ASP A 220 22.17 -19.47 6.26
N ALA A 221 21.32 -18.91 5.39
CA ALA A 221 20.37 -17.88 5.79
C ALA A 221 19.34 -18.37 6.82
N LEU A 222 18.88 -19.62 6.72
CA LEU A 222 17.95 -20.20 7.69
C LEU A 222 18.63 -20.56 9.02
N ASP A 223 19.89 -20.97 8.98
CA ASP A 223 20.68 -21.23 10.18
C ASP A 223 20.92 -19.93 10.97
N ASP A 224 21.26 -18.83 10.28
CA ASP A 224 21.31 -17.49 10.85
C ASP A 224 19.95 -17.04 11.40
N ALA A 225 18.87 -17.29 10.65
CA ALA A 225 17.52 -16.96 11.08
C ALA A 225 17.12 -17.68 12.37
N LEU A 226 17.44 -18.98 12.48
CA LEU A 226 17.17 -19.82 13.66
C LEU A 226 18.03 -19.42 14.87
N ALA A 227 19.27 -18.96 14.64
CA ALA A 227 20.12 -18.43 15.70
C ALA A 227 19.51 -17.16 16.35
N ASN A 228 18.91 -16.30 15.52
CA ASN A 228 18.25 -15.06 15.99
C ASN A 228 16.80 -15.28 16.45
N ASN A 229 16.15 -16.36 16.00
CA ASN A 229 14.75 -16.67 16.26
C ASN A 229 14.57 -18.14 16.69
N PRO A 230 15.12 -18.53 17.86
CA PRO A 230 15.13 -19.92 18.28
C PRO A 230 13.70 -20.46 18.47
N GLY A 231 13.44 -21.63 17.89
CA GLY A 231 12.16 -22.33 18.04
C GLY A 231 11.03 -21.84 17.14
N GLN A 232 11.27 -20.93 16.20
CA GLN A 232 10.23 -20.52 15.25
C GLN A 232 9.84 -21.69 14.31
N PRO A 233 8.57 -22.15 14.35
CA PRO A 233 8.15 -23.36 13.62
C PRO A 233 8.36 -23.26 12.11
N ASP A 234 8.07 -22.10 11.52
CA ASP A 234 8.17 -21.90 10.06
C ASP A 234 9.61 -21.99 9.56
N LEU A 235 10.58 -21.47 10.33
CA LEU A 235 12.00 -21.56 10.00
C LEU A 235 12.50 -23.00 10.12
N VAL A 236 12.09 -23.72 11.16
CA VAL A 236 12.46 -25.14 11.36
C VAL A 236 11.91 -26.00 10.21
N ALA A 237 10.63 -25.81 9.87
CA ALA A 237 9.98 -26.54 8.78
C ALA A 237 10.64 -26.27 7.44
N LEU A 238 10.93 -25.00 7.12
CA LEU A 238 11.59 -24.62 5.88
C LEU A 238 13.02 -25.18 5.82
N ARG A 239 13.79 -25.08 6.90
CA ARG A 239 15.16 -25.62 6.97
C ARG A 239 15.22 -27.14 6.77
N ALA A 240 14.28 -27.87 7.36
CA ALA A 240 14.16 -29.31 7.18
C ALA A 240 13.81 -29.68 5.72
N SER A 241 12.98 -28.87 5.05
CA SER A 241 12.57 -29.12 3.67
C SER A 241 13.69 -29.00 2.64
N LEU A 242 14.75 -28.22 2.93
CA LEU A 242 15.92 -28.05 2.05
C LEU A 242 16.94 -29.20 2.16
N GLY A 243 16.67 -30.20 3.02
CA GLY A 243 17.54 -31.35 3.23
C GLY A 243 18.90 -30.99 3.87
N PRO A 244 19.78 -32.00 4.03
CA PRO A 244 21.14 -31.81 4.53
C PRO A 244 22.03 -31.04 3.53
#